data_AF-A0A1Q9XI07-F1
#
_entry.id   AF-A0A1Q9XI07-F1
#
_cell.length_a   1.000
_cell.length_b   1.000
_cell.length_c   1.000
_cell.angle_alpha   90.00
_cell.angle_beta   90.00
_cell.angle_gamma   90.00
#
_symmetry.space_group_name_H-M   'P 1'
#
loop_
_entity.id
_entity.type
_entity.pdbx_description
1 polymer ?
#
loop_
_entity_poly.entity_id
_entity_poly.type
_entity_poly.pdbx_seq_one_letter_code
_entity_poly.pdbx_strand_id
1 'polypeptide(L)'
;MSQPLENLEVAMAFEDWALPRGYDMTQDGGQFQNLETRAAWLGFEAAHGPAGCRPYGQQLYALIKRKSEYAHQSDKLFPVRVAAPPYDDYIVHGGIGGVYRQKDVDFYVIDDGKQYRLS
;
A
#
# COMPACT_ATOMS: atom_id res chain seq x y z
N MET A 1 21.13 -10.84 13.77
CA MET A 1 19.88 -11.43 13.23
C MET A 1 19.10 -10.29 12.60
N SER A 2 19.10 -10.20 11.26
CA SER A 2 18.33 -9.17 10.56
C SER A 2 16.85 -9.54 10.62
N GLN A 3 16.02 -8.71 11.25
CA GLN A 3 14.57 -8.82 11.07
C GLN A 3 14.28 -8.52 9.59
N PRO A 4 13.46 -9.34 8.90
CA PRO A 4 13.07 -9.08 7.53
C PRO A 4 12.33 -7.73 7.48
N LEU A 5 12.74 -6.86 6.56
CA LEU A 5 12.21 -5.51 6.36
C LEU A 5 10.66 -5.48 6.25
N GLU A 6 10.06 -6.58 5.78
CA GLU A 6 8.60 -6.78 5.65
C GLU A 6 7.84 -6.71 6.98
N ASN A 7 8.50 -7.04 8.11
CA ASN A 7 7.87 -6.96 9.44
C ASN A 7 7.86 -5.55 10.01
N LEU A 8 8.76 -4.68 9.54
CA LEU A 8 8.89 -3.33 10.10
C LEU A 8 7.71 -2.44 9.70
N GLU A 9 7.28 -2.51 8.43
CA GLU A 9 6.12 -1.75 7.94
C GLU A 9 4.83 -2.16 8.65
N VAL A 10 4.64 -3.46 8.90
CA VAL A 10 3.46 -3.97 9.64
C VAL A 10 3.49 -3.51 11.08
N ALA A 11 4.66 -3.55 11.71
CA ALA A 11 4.84 -3.08 13.08
C ALA A 11 4.51 -1.60 13.20
N MET A 12 5.03 -0.77 12.29
CA MET A 12 4.73 0.68 12.26
C MET A 12 3.25 0.95 11.99
N ALA A 13 2.64 0.25 11.02
CA ALA A 13 1.22 0.42 10.71
C ALA A 13 0.29 -0.03 11.85
N PHE A 14 0.68 -1.08 12.59
CA PHE A 14 -0.04 -1.50 13.77
C PHE A 14 0.07 -0.46 14.88
N GLU A 15 1.26 0.12 15.09
CA GLU A 15 1.47 1.17 16.08
C GLU A 15 0.59 2.40 15.81
N ASP A 16 0.56 2.87 14.56
CA ASP A 16 -0.32 3.98 14.11
C ASP A 16 -1.80 3.68 14.34
N TRP A 17 -2.21 2.41 14.18
CA TRP A 17 -3.58 1.99 14.43
C TRP A 17 -3.88 1.82 15.93
N ALA A 18 -2.94 1.29 16.71
CA ALA A 18 -3.16 0.85 18.08
C ALA A 18 -3.04 1.99 19.11
N LEU A 19 -2.03 2.87 18.97
CA LEU A 19 -1.81 4.00 19.89
C LEU A 19 -3.03 4.92 20.06
N PRO A 20 -3.70 5.43 19.01
CA PRO A 20 -4.86 6.31 19.17
C PRO A 20 -6.07 5.61 19.79
N ARG A 21 -6.05 4.27 19.85
CA ARG A 21 -7.11 3.44 20.46
C ARG A 21 -6.79 3.05 21.91
N GLY A 22 -5.64 3.46 22.44
CA GLY A 22 -5.24 3.25 23.83
C GLY A 22 -4.69 1.86 24.15
N TYR A 23 -4.21 1.12 23.14
CA TYR A 23 -3.54 -0.16 23.36
C TYR A 23 -2.20 0.02 24.09
N ASP A 24 -1.86 -0.95 24.94
CA ASP A 24 -0.58 -0.98 25.66
C ASP A 24 0.49 -1.67 24.81
N MET A 25 1.39 -0.85 24.26
CA MET A 25 2.44 -1.27 23.33
C MET A 25 3.69 -1.81 24.03
N THR A 26 3.67 -2.02 25.35
CA THR A 26 4.82 -2.54 26.09
C THR A 26 5.21 -3.94 25.60
N GLN A 27 6.48 -4.10 25.23
CA GLN A 27 7.05 -5.36 24.75
C GLN A 27 8.19 -5.86 25.63
N ASP A 28 8.35 -7.17 25.70
CA ASP A 28 9.54 -7.84 26.21
C ASP A 28 9.93 -8.98 25.28
N GLY A 29 11.21 -9.09 24.95
CA GLY A 29 11.71 -10.10 24.00
C GLY A 29 11.00 -10.12 22.63
N GLY A 30 10.40 -9.00 22.21
CA GLY A 30 9.66 -8.89 20.94
C GLY A 30 8.21 -9.40 20.98
N GLN A 31 7.61 -9.55 22.16
CA GLN A 31 6.18 -9.88 22.32
C GLN A 31 5.47 -8.81 23.15
N PHE A 32 4.24 -8.48 22.77
CA PHE A 32 3.38 -7.61 23.57
C PHE A 32 3.01 -8.29 24.90
N GLN A 33 3.23 -7.59 26.00
CA GLN A 33 2.91 -8.06 27.36
C GLN A 33 1.40 -8.07 27.61
N ASN A 34 0.71 -7.07 27.08
CA ASN A 34 -0.73 -6.97 27.20
C ASN A 34 -1.44 -7.96 26.26
N LEU A 35 -2.35 -8.77 26.82
CA LEU A 35 -3.06 -9.82 26.09
C LEU A 35 -3.96 -9.26 24.97
N GLU A 36 -4.64 -8.15 25.21
CA GLU A 36 -5.53 -7.51 24.22
C GLU A 36 -4.72 -6.96 23.04
N THR A 37 -3.58 -6.33 23.33
CA THR A 37 -2.66 -5.82 22.31
C THR A 37 -2.06 -6.96 21.50
N ARG A 38 -1.72 -8.08 22.16
CA ARG A 38 -1.23 -9.28 21.48
C ARG A 38 -2.29 -9.92 20.57
N ALA A 39 -3.54 -10.01 21.02
CA ALA A 39 -4.64 -10.52 20.21
C ALA A 39 -4.94 -9.61 19.02
N ALA A 40 -4.92 -8.29 19.23
CA ALA A 40 -5.06 -7.29 18.18
C ALA A 40 -3.91 -7.37 17.17
N TRP A 41 -2.66 -7.56 17.62
CA TRP A 41 -1.50 -7.77 16.75
C TRP A 41 -1.68 -9.00 15.87
N LEU A 42 -2.09 -10.15 16.43
CA LEU A 42 -2.30 -11.37 15.64
C LEU A 42 -3.39 -11.19 14.58
N GLY A 43 -4.48 -10.49 14.92
CA GLY A 43 -5.53 -10.16 13.96
C GLY A 43 -5.06 -9.19 12.87
N PHE A 44 -4.28 -8.18 13.27
CA PHE A 44 -3.71 -7.19 12.36
C PHE A 44 -2.67 -7.83 11.43
N GLU A 45 -1.78 -8.68 11.95
CA GLU A 45 -0.82 -9.47 11.21
C GLU A 45 -1.50 -10.49 10.30
N ALA A 46 -2.62 -11.10 10.69
CA ALA A 46 -3.39 -11.96 9.80
C ALA A 46 -4.05 -11.17 8.65
N ALA A 47 -4.61 -9.99 8.95
CA ALA A 47 -5.29 -9.14 7.97
C ALA A 47 -4.33 -8.39 7.04
N HIS A 48 -3.11 -8.11 7.52
CA HIS A 48 -2.09 -7.36 6.81
C HIS A 48 -0.81 -8.20 6.62
N GLY A 49 -0.86 -9.51 6.77
CA GLY A 49 0.28 -10.40 6.51
C GLY A 49 0.42 -10.75 5.03
N PRO A 50 1.30 -11.69 4.67
CA PRO A 50 1.43 -12.18 3.28
C PRO A 50 0.13 -12.77 2.70
N ALA A 51 -0.75 -13.27 3.57
CA ALA A 51 -2.06 -13.82 3.22
C ALA A 51 -3.23 -12.83 3.47
N GLY A 52 -2.94 -11.67 4.05
CA GLY A 52 -3.91 -10.65 4.37
C GLY A 52 -4.24 -9.76 3.16
N CYS A 53 -5.45 -9.20 3.12
CA CYS A 53 -5.87 -8.24 2.10
C CYS A 53 -5.11 -6.91 2.26
N ARG A 54 -3.87 -6.81 1.78
CA ARG A 54 -3.17 -5.53 1.65
C ARG A 54 -3.66 -4.76 0.40
N PRO A 55 -3.78 -3.42 0.45
CA PRO A 55 -2.78 -2.57 1.10
C PRO A 55 -3.31 -1.36 1.90
N TYR A 56 -2.92 -1.27 3.17
CA TYR A 56 -2.58 0.03 3.73
C TYR A 56 -1.15 0.37 3.25
N GLY A 57 -0.96 1.54 2.65
CA GLY A 57 0.26 1.87 1.91
C GLY A 57 0.15 1.74 0.38
N GLN A 58 -1.01 2.02 -0.22
CA GLN A 58 -1.04 2.28 -1.66
C GLN A 58 -0.31 3.60 -1.95
N GLN A 59 1.02 3.51 -2.04
CA GLN A 59 1.93 4.63 -2.27
C GLN A 59 1.97 5.07 -3.73
N LEU A 60 1.48 4.22 -4.64
CA LEU A 60 1.57 4.46 -6.06
C LEU A 60 0.24 4.94 -6.62
N TYR A 61 0.28 6.15 -7.15
CA TYR A 61 -0.77 6.75 -7.94
C TYR A 61 -0.33 6.80 -9.40
N ALA A 62 -1.29 6.81 -10.31
CA ALA A 62 -1.04 7.03 -11.71
C ALA A 62 -1.93 8.14 -12.25
N LEU A 63 -1.42 8.80 -13.29
CA LEU A 63 -2.16 9.72 -14.13
C LEU A 63 -2.07 9.22 -15.58
N ILE A 64 -3.19 9.17 -16.29
CA ILE A 64 -3.19 8.81 -17.71
C ILE A 64 -2.51 9.94 -18.49
N LYS A 65 -1.53 9.58 -19.32
CA LYS A 65 -0.86 10.55 -20.19
C LYS A 65 -1.85 11.10 -21.20
N ARG A 66 -1.79 12.41 -21.46
CA ARG A 66 -2.65 13.08 -22.47
C ARG A 66 -2.55 12.50 -23.89
N LYS A 67 -1.42 11.86 -24.21
CA LYS A 67 -1.18 11.21 -25.51
C LYS A 67 -1.62 9.74 -25.56
N SER A 68 -2.08 9.18 -24.44
CA SER A 68 -2.59 7.81 -24.41
C SER A 68 -3.96 7.75 -25.08
N GLU A 69 -4.29 6.60 -25.66
CA GLU A 69 -5.64 6.30 -26.16
C GLU A 69 -6.71 6.42 -25.07
N TYR A 70 -6.31 6.26 -23.80
CA TYR A 70 -7.20 6.31 -22.63
C TYR A 70 -7.34 7.71 -22.02
N ALA A 71 -6.74 8.75 -22.60
CA ALA A 71 -6.70 10.10 -22.03
C ALA A 71 -8.09 10.71 -21.77
N HIS A 72 -9.12 10.23 -22.46
CA HIS A 72 -10.50 10.68 -22.30
C HIS A 72 -11.18 10.12 -21.03
N GLN A 73 -10.61 9.11 -20.36
CA GLN A 73 -11.25 8.46 -19.21
C GLN A 73 -11.15 9.30 -17.93
N SER A 74 -10.01 9.95 -17.70
CA SER A 74 -9.77 10.76 -16.50
C SER A 74 -8.56 11.65 -16.67
N ASP A 75 -8.61 12.83 -16.07
CA ASP A 75 -7.49 13.77 -15.90
C ASP A 75 -6.98 13.83 -14.44
N LYS A 76 -7.46 12.94 -13.58
CA LYS A 76 -7.14 12.89 -12.14
C LYS A 76 -6.22 11.73 -11.81
N LEU A 77 -5.44 11.90 -10.74
CA LEU A 77 -4.67 10.82 -10.13
C LEU A 77 -5.60 9.73 -9.59
N PHE A 78 -5.21 8.48 -9.75
CA PHE A 78 -5.92 7.34 -9.20
C PHE A 78 -4.94 6.35 -8.57
N PRO A 79 -5.34 5.65 -7.50
CA PRO A 79 -4.50 4.63 -6.88
C PRO A 79 -4.26 3.46 -7.83
N VAL A 80 -3.02 3.02 -7.94
CA VAL A 80 -2.63 1.86 -8.76
C VAL A 80 -1.70 0.89 -8.05
N ARG A 81 -1.64 -0.33 -8.54
CA ARG A 81 -0.60 -1.32 -8.18
C ARG A 81 0.07 -1.82 -9.46
N VAL A 82 1.34 -2.17 -9.36
CA VAL A 82 2.05 -2.85 -10.44
C VAL A 82 2.06 -4.34 -10.13
N ALA A 83 1.53 -5.14 -11.05
CA ALA A 83 1.43 -6.59 -10.90
C ALA A 83 1.66 -7.28 -12.25
N ALA A 84 1.77 -8.61 -12.22
CA ALA A 84 1.87 -9.40 -13.44
C ALA A 84 0.72 -9.05 -14.42
N PRO A 85 1.02 -8.90 -15.71
CA PRO A 85 0.01 -8.50 -16.68
C PRO A 85 -1.00 -9.64 -16.87
N PRO A 86 -2.31 -9.35 -16.91
CA PRO A 86 -3.30 -10.33 -17.32
C PRO A 86 -3.19 -10.66 -18.82
N TYR A 87 -2.69 -9.71 -19.62
CA TYR A 87 -2.40 -9.83 -21.05
C TYR A 87 -1.43 -8.71 -21.47
N ASP A 88 -0.59 -8.98 -22.47
CA ASP A 88 0.43 -8.07 -23.01
C ASP A 88 1.23 -7.32 -21.90
N ASP A 89 1.34 -6.00 -22.03
CA ASP A 89 2.08 -5.12 -21.11
C ASP A 89 1.17 -4.37 -20.12
N TYR A 90 -0.05 -4.88 -19.85
CA TYR A 90 -1.02 -4.25 -18.95
C TYR A 90 -0.70 -4.49 -17.48
N ILE A 91 0.45 -4.00 -17.04
CA ILE A 91 1.00 -4.23 -15.70
C ILE A 91 0.49 -3.25 -14.64
N VAL A 92 -0.22 -2.19 -15.02
CA VAL A 92 -0.72 -1.16 -14.10
C VAL A 92 -2.18 -1.43 -13.81
N HIS A 93 -2.50 -1.86 -12.59
CA HIS A 93 -3.86 -2.23 -12.19
C HIS A 93 -4.46 -1.12 -11.34
N GLY A 94 -5.66 -0.66 -11.71
CA GLY A 94 -6.41 0.42 -11.06
C GLY A 94 -7.12 1.32 -12.06
N GLY A 95 -7.79 2.36 -11.56
CA GLY A 95 -8.51 3.33 -12.38
C GLY A 95 -9.75 2.79 -13.08
N ILE A 96 -10.35 3.61 -13.95
CA ILE A 96 -11.66 3.33 -14.58
C ILE A 96 -11.56 2.16 -15.57
N GLY A 97 -10.45 2.06 -16.30
CA GLY A 97 -10.17 0.98 -17.26
C GLY A 97 -9.74 -0.33 -16.60
N GLY A 98 -9.55 -0.36 -15.28
CA GLY A 98 -9.11 -1.53 -14.52
C GLY A 98 -7.64 -1.88 -14.70
N VAL A 99 -7.12 -1.85 -15.93
CA VAL A 99 -5.70 -2.04 -16.24
C VAL A 99 -5.20 -1.12 -17.35
N TYR A 100 -3.93 -0.72 -17.26
CA TYR A 100 -3.24 0.12 -18.22
C TYR A 100 -1.82 -0.40 -18.48
N ARG A 101 -1.24 0.02 -19.61
CA ARG A 101 0.17 -0.22 -19.90
C ARG A 101 1.03 0.84 -19.24
N GLN A 102 2.25 0.47 -18.86
CA GLN A 102 3.19 1.43 -18.26
C GLN A 102 3.44 2.65 -19.16
N LYS A 103 3.49 2.46 -20.49
CA LYS A 103 3.71 3.56 -21.45
C LYS A 103 2.60 4.62 -21.44
N ASP A 104 1.39 4.25 -20.99
CA ASP A 104 0.17 5.05 -21.06
C ASP A 104 -0.04 5.93 -19.81
N VAL A 105 0.70 5.70 -18.74
CA VAL A 105 0.56 6.42 -17.47
C VAL A 105 1.86 7.05 -17.00
N ASP A 106 1.74 8.06 -16.14
CA ASP A 106 2.81 8.59 -15.31
C ASP A 106 2.55 8.21 -13.86
N PHE A 107 3.58 7.77 -13.13
CA PHE A 107 3.46 7.36 -11.74
C PHE A 107 3.78 8.50 -10.78
N TYR A 108 3.11 8.49 -9.63
CA TYR A 108 3.25 9.47 -8.57
C TYR A 108 3.23 8.80 -7.21
N VAL A 109 3.97 9.39 -6.26
CA VAL A 109 3.84 9.14 -4.82
C VAL A 109 3.23 10.37 -4.18
N ILE A 110 2.30 10.16 -3.25
CA ILE A 110 1.72 11.22 -2.44
C ILE A 110 2.23 11.06 -1.01
N ASP A 111 2.98 12.05 -0.55
CA ASP A 111 3.55 12.09 0.81
C ASP A 111 3.36 13.48 1.41
N ASP A 112 2.84 13.56 2.63
CA ASP A 112 2.45 14.81 3.32
C ASP A 112 1.67 15.80 2.43
N GLY A 113 0.73 15.27 1.62
CA GLY A 113 -0.09 16.05 0.69
C GLY A 113 0.65 16.59 -0.55
N LYS A 114 1.95 16.32 -0.71
CA LYS A 114 2.75 16.69 -1.88
C LYS A 114 2.80 15.54 -2.89
N GLN A 115 2.81 15.90 -4.17
CA GLN A 115 2.86 14.94 -5.28
C GLN A 115 4.27 14.87 -5.85
N TYR A 116 4.84 13.68 -5.89
CA TYR A 116 6.16 13.41 -6.45
C TYR A 116 6.03 12.49 -7.66
N ARG A 117 6.43 12.96 -8.84
CA ARG A 117 6.43 12.12 -10.04
C ARG A 117 7.64 11.19 -10.03
N LEU A 118 7.41 9.91 -10.32
CA LEU A 118 8.48 8.94 -10.51
C LEU A 118 8.96 8.98 -11.97
N SER A 119 10.29 9.00 -12.17
CA SER A 119 10.96 9.08 -13.47
C SER A 119 11.42 7.72 -13.97
#